data_AF-A0A1G8RU52-F1
#
_entry.id   AF-A0A1G8RU52-F1
#
_cell.length_a   1.000
_cell.length_b   1.000
_cell.length_c   1.000
_cell.angle_alpha   90.00
_cell.angle_beta   90.00
_cell.angle_gamma   90.00
#
_symmetry.space_group_name_H-M   'P 1'
#
loop_
_entity.id
_entity.type
_entity.pdbx_description
1 polymer ?
#
loop_
_entity_poly.entity_id
_entity_poly.type
_entity_poly.pdbx_seq_one_letter_code
_entity_poly.pdbx_strand_id
1 'polypeptide(L)'
;MVVEFIAQQLGLASSLFEEYRWGVDERNFTYHRKQIREFYGFRELTAKDNELLTEWSHGQVQFTHDIDYLKNQACSLFRKWEVEPPSIPF
;
A
#
# COMPACT_ATOMS: atom_id res chain seq x y z
N MET A 1 19.92 -4.11 -1.05
CA MET A 1 18.49 -3.71 -1.22
C MET A 1 17.62 -4.42 -0.17
N VAL A 2 16.42 -3.91 0.10
CA VAL A 2 15.50 -4.49 1.11
C VAL A 2 15.14 -5.96 0.80
N VAL A 3 14.94 -6.30 -0.48
CA VAL A 3 14.59 -7.66 -0.92
C VAL A 3 15.69 -8.68 -0.57
N GLU A 4 16.96 -8.36 -0.83
CA GLU A 4 18.11 -9.22 -0.51
C GLU A 4 18.21 -9.47 0.99
N PHE A 5 18.01 -8.42 1.79
CA PHE A 5 18.04 -8.52 3.24
C PHE A 5 16.95 -9.45 3.76
N ILE A 6 15.70 -9.29 3.29
CA ILE A 6 14.59 -10.16 3.68
C ILE A 6 14.83 -11.61 3.24
N ALA A 7 15.29 -11.82 2.00
CA ALA A 7 15.60 -13.16 1.49
C ALA A 7 16.64 -13.87 2.37
N GLN A 8 17.69 -13.16 2.78
CA GLN A 8 18.70 -13.69 3.71
C GLN A 8 18.10 -14.08 5.07
N GLN A 9 17.22 -13.26 5.66
CA GLN A 9 16.56 -13.58 6.93
C GLN A 9 15.67 -14.82 6.84
N LEU A 10 15.11 -15.08 5.66
CA LEU A 10 14.24 -16.22 5.40
C LEU A 10 14.99 -17.47 4.89
N GLY A 11 16.30 -17.37 4.63
CA GLY A 11 17.08 -18.46 4.03
C GLY A 11 16.68 -18.77 2.58
N LEU A 12 16.18 -17.77 1.86
CA LEU A 12 15.65 -17.89 0.50
C LEU A 12 16.57 -17.20 -0.52
N ALA A 13 16.48 -17.60 -1.78
CA ALA A 13 17.08 -16.88 -2.89
C ALA A 13 16.27 -15.60 -3.17
N SER A 14 16.94 -14.46 -3.34
CA SER A 14 16.28 -13.19 -3.67
C SER A 14 15.64 -13.20 -5.07
N SER A 15 16.10 -14.06 -5.99
CA SER A 15 15.51 -14.22 -7.33
C SER A 15 14.04 -14.64 -7.30
N LEU A 16 13.62 -15.35 -6.25
CA LEU A 16 12.23 -15.77 -6.06
C LEU A 16 11.26 -14.59 -6.04
N PHE A 17 11.72 -13.40 -5.64
CA PHE A 17 10.90 -12.19 -5.65
C PHE A 17 10.56 -11.75 -7.08
N GLU A 18 11.51 -11.86 -8.01
CA GLU A 18 11.32 -11.52 -9.43
C GLU A 18 10.54 -12.62 -10.16
N GLU A 19 10.70 -13.87 -9.74
CA GLU A 19 9.96 -15.02 -10.28
C GLU A 19 8.48 -15.02 -9.83
N TYR A 20 8.17 -14.31 -8.74
CA TYR A 20 6.80 -14.18 -8.27
C TYR A 20 5.97 -13.37 -9.27
N ARG A 21 4.86 -13.96 -9.73
CA ARG A 21 3.99 -13.31 -10.72
C ARG A 21 3.14 -12.24 -10.04
N TRP A 22 3.65 -11.02 -10.04
CA TRP A 22 2.96 -9.82 -9.58
C TRP A 22 1.83 -9.43 -10.54
N GLY A 23 0.77 -8.81 -10.02
CA GLY A 23 -0.27 -8.18 -10.83
C GLY A 23 -1.67 -8.70 -10.53
N VAL A 24 -2.67 -7.84 -10.70
CA VAL A 24 -4.07 -8.12 -10.37
C VAL A 24 -4.66 -9.30 -11.15
N ASP A 25 -4.11 -9.59 -12.33
CA ASP A 25 -4.51 -10.71 -13.18
C ASP A 25 -3.92 -12.06 -12.72
N GLU A 26 -2.93 -12.04 -11.82
CA GLU A 26 -2.28 -13.24 -11.30
C GLU A 26 -3.01 -13.75 -10.06
N ARG A 27 -3.71 -14.88 -10.20
CA ARG A 27 -4.61 -15.43 -9.16
C ARG A 27 -3.93 -15.60 -7.79
N ASN A 28 -2.69 -16.09 -7.77
CA ASN A 28 -1.95 -16.31 -6.52
C ASN A 28 -1.60 -14.97 -5.84
N PHE A 29 -1.26 -13.94 -6.61
CA PHE A 29 -1.02 -12.60 -6.07
C PHE A 29 -2.27 -12.01 -5.45
N THR A 30 -3.40 -12.10 -6.14
CA THR A 30 -4.69 -11.59 -5.63
C THR A 30 -5.12 -12.34 -4.37
N TYR A 31 -4.92 -13.66 -4.32
CA TYR A 31 -5.22 -14.46 -3.13
C TYR A 31 -4.31 -14.11 -1.94
N HIS A 32 -2.99 -14.03 -2.15
CA HIS A 32 -2.05 -13.68 -1.08
C HIS A 32 -2.31 -12.27 -0.55
N ARG A 33 -2.59 -11.28 -1.42
CA ARG A 33 -2.97 -9.93 -0.96
C ARG A 33 -4.20 -9.96 -0.06
N LYS A 34 -5.24 -10.72 -0.45
CA LYS A 34 -6.44 -10.88 0.37
C LYS A 34 -6.11 -11.49 1.74
N GLN A 35 -5.30 -12.54 1.80
CA GLN A 35 -4.89 -13.16 3.06
C GLN A 35 -4.11 -12.20 3.97
N ILE A 36 -3.19 -11.42 3.39
CA ILE A 36 -2.43 -10.40 4.13
C ILE A 36 -3.39 -9.36 4.71
N ARG A 37 -4.34 -8.85 3.91
CA ARG A 37 -5.35 -7.90 4.36
C ARG A 37 -6.16 -8.46 5.53
N GLU A 38 -6.71 -9.67 5.40
CA GLU A 38 -7.49 -10.33 6.44
C GLU A 38 -6.68 -10.55 7.73
N PHE A 39 -5.41 -10.94 7.61
CA PHE A 39 -4.54 -11.18 8.76
C PHE A 39 -4.25 -9.91 9.57
N TYR A 40 -4.04 -8.77 8.90
CA TYR A 40 -3.74 -7.49 9.55
C TYR A 40 -4.98 -6.64 9.85
N GLY A 41 -6.19 -7.12 9.52
CA GLY A 41 -7.44 -6.35 9.68
C GLY A 41 -7.65 -5.26 8.62
N PHE A 42 -6.87 -5.27 7.54
CA PHE A 42 -6.99 -4.29 6.47
C PHE A 42 -8.10 -4.66 5.48
N ARG A 43 -8.63 -3.67 4.78
CA ARG A 43 -9.56 -3.83 3.66
C ARG A 43 -9.10 -3.09 2.41
N GLU A 44 -9.74 -3.42 1.28
CA GLU A 44 -9.52 -2.69 0.03
C GLU A 44 -10.03 -1.25 0.11
N LEU A 45 -9.36 -0.39 -0.66
CA LEU A 45 -9.73 0.99 -0.89
C LEU A 45 -11.09 1.05 -1.61
N THR A 46 -12.00 1.86 -1.07
CA THR A 46 -13.34 2.09 -1.65
C THR A 46 -13.47 3.51 -2.17
N ALA A 47 -14.52 3.76 -2.98
CA ALA A 47 -14.85 5.12 -3.43
C ALA A 47 -15.04 6.10 -2.25
N LYS A 48 -15.65 5.64 -1.15
CA LYS A 48 -15.84 6.45 0.06
C LYS A 48 -14.53 6.86 0.71
N ASP A 49 -13.51 6.00 0.68
CA ASP A 49 -12.18 6.35 1.21
C ASP A 49 -11.49 7.40 0.34
N ASN A 50 -11.68 7.33 -0.98
CA ASN A 50 -11.16 8.34 -1.90
C ASN A 50 -11.83 9.70 -1.69
N GLU A 51 -13.14 9.72 -1.39
CA GLU A 51 -13.85 10.94 -1.00
C GLU A 51 -13.26 11.53 0.29
N LEU A 52 -13.06 10.70 1.32
CA LEU A 52 -12.43 11.12 2.59
C LEU A 52 -11.01 11.67 2.39
N LEU A 53 -10.22 11.00 1.54
CA LEU A 53 -8.87 11.46 1.19
C LEU A 53 -8.90 12.79 0.44
N THR A 54 -9.85 12.97 -0.47
CA THR A 54 -10.02 14.20 -1.25
C THR A 54 -10.38 15.37 -0.33
N GLU A 55 -11.36 15.18 0.55
CA GLU A 55 -11.76 16.17 1.56
C GLU A 55 -10.59 16.55 2.46
N TRP A 56 -9.87 15.55 2.99
CA TRP A 56 -8.67 15.79 3.78
C TRP A 56 -7.60 16.58 3.00
N SER A 57 -7.36 16.22 1.75
CA SER A 57 -6.35 16.86 0.88
C SER A 57 -6.69 18.33 0.64
N HIS A 58 -7.95 18.65 0.35
CA HIS A 58 -8.40 20.04 0.22
C HIS A 58 -8.12 20.86 1.48
N GLY A 59 -8.30 20.25 2.66
CA GLY A 59 -7.93 20.87 3.94
C GLY A 59 -6.44 21.13 4.06
N GLN A 60 -5.56 20.26 3.54
CA GLN A 60 -4.12 20.41 3.68
C GLN A 60 -3.47 21.42 2.72
N VAL A 61 -4.00 21.58 1.51
CA VAL A 61 -3.41 22.45 0.45
C VAL A 61 -3.26 23.90 0.92
N GLN A 62 -4.11 24.36 1.84
CA GLN A 62 -4.01 25.71 2.40
C GLN A 62 -2.79 25.89 3.32
N PHE A 63 -2.27 24.81 3.90
CA PHE A 63 -1.19 24.85 4.88
C PHE A 63 0.18 24.52 4.28
N THR A 64 0.21 23.63 3.28
CA THR A 64 1.45 23.19 2.67
C THR A 64 1.28 22.75 1.22
N HIS A 65 2.32 23.00 0.44
CA HIS A 65 2.48 22.50 -0.94
C HIS A 65 3.61 21.47 -1.03
N ASP A 66 4.15 21.04 0.11
CA ASP A 66 5.15 19.96 0.16
C ASP A 66 4.47 18.62 -0.14
N ILE A 67 4.61 18.18 -1.38
CA ILE A 67 3.97 16.97 -1.89
C ILE A 67 4.48 15.71 -1.19
N ASP A 68 5.77 15.65 -0.83
CA ASP A 68 6.34 14.48 -0.16
C ASP A 68 5.83 14.36 1.27
N TYR A 69 5.73 15.50 1.97
CA TYR A 69 5.05 15.55 3.27
C TYR A 69 3.60 15.08 3.16
N LEU A 70 2.84 15.57 2.18
CA LEU A 70 1.44 15.18 1.97
C LEU A 70 1.28 13.69 1.65
N LYS A 71 2.17 13.12 0.84
CA LYS A 71 2.20 11.67 0.55
C LYS A 71 2.43 10.84 1.82
N ASN A 72 3.36 11.26 2.67
CA ASN A 72 3.62 10.58 3.95
C ASN A 72 2.43 10.67 4.92
N GLN A 73 1.74 11.81 4.96
CA GLN A 73 0.52 11.95 5.76
C GLN A 73 -0.64 11.10 5.21
N ALA A 74 -0.81 11.04 3.89
CA ALA A 74 -1.81 10.18 3.26
C ALA A 74 -1.56 8.70 3.58
N CYS A 75 -0.30 8.23 3.51
CA CYS A 75 0.08 6.89 3.95
C CYS A 75 -0.29 6.61 5.42
N SER A 76 -0.15 7.62 6.29
CA SER A 76 -0.53 7.51 7.70
C SER A 76 -2.05 7.43 7.89
N LEU A 77 -2.82 8.14 7.07
CA LEU A 77 -4.29 8.03 7.05
C LEU A 77 -4.78 6.65 6.63
N PHE A 78 -4.23 6.10 5.55
CA PHE A 78 -4.59 4.74 5.10
C PHE A 78 -4.35 3.69 6.20
N ARG A 79 -3.22 3.79 6.91
CA ARG A 79 -2.96 2.93 8.08
C ARG A 79 -3.99 3.12 9.18
N LYS A 80 -4.36 4.36 9.49
CA LYS A 80 -5.37 4.68 10.52
C LYS A 80 -6.76 4.16 10.15
N TRP A 81 -7.09 4.13 8.86
CA TRP A 81 -8.36 3.62 8.36
C TRP A 81 -8.37 2.10 8.16
N GLU A 82 -7.22 1.44 8.35
CA GLU A 82 -7.01 0.02 8.03
C GLU A 82 -7.39 -0.28 6.57
N VAL A 83 -6.99 0.64 5.67
CA VAL A 83 -7.26 0.56 4.24
C VAL A 83 -5.94 0.41 3.50
N GLU A 84 -5.92 -0.50 2.53
CA GLU A 84 -4.78 -0.63 1.62
C GLU A 84 -4.63 0.64 0.78
N PRO A 85 -3.44 1.26 0.72
CA PRO A 85 -3.21 2.42 -0.15
C PRO A 85 -3.41 2.03 -1.62
N PRO A 86 -3.74 3.00 -2.49
CA PRO A 86 -3.92 2.72 -3.91
C PRO A 86 -2.65 2.12 -4.52
N SER A 87 -2.82 1.06 -5.29
CA SER A 87 -1.73 0.34 -5.97
C SER A 87 -1.00 1.20 -7.02
N ILE A 88 -1.58 2.34 -7.42
CA ILE A 88 -0.96 3.33 -8.31
C ILE A 88 -0.64 4.58 -7.45
N PRO A 89 0.62 5.03 -7.40
CA PRO A 89 0.96 6.25 -6.67
C PRO A 89 0.32 7.48 -7.30
N PHE A 90 -0.08 8.45 -6.46
CA PHE A 90 -0.50 9.79 -6.85
C PHE A 90 0.66 10.62 -7.43
#